data_AF-A0A967LHZ0-F1
#
_entry.id   AF-A0A967LHZ0-F1
#
_cell.length_a   1.000
_cell.length_b   1.000
_cell.length_c   1.000
_cell.angle_alpha   90.00
_cell.angle_beta   90.00
_cell.angle_gamma   90.00
#
_symmetry.space_group_name_H-M   'P 1'
#
loop_
_entity.id
_entity.type
_entity.pdbx_description
1 polymer ?
#
loop_
_entity_poly.entity_id
_entity_poly.type
_entity_poly.pdbx_seq_one_letter_code
_entity_poly.pdbx_strand_id
1 'polypeptide(L)'
;MSDKQELAKCDARNETKVAASINNELAQRIEEALGENVYLCYQCVKCTSGCPVGEFFDWQPNQIMRALQLGQEDIALQSETPWLCASCQTCSTR
;
A
#
# COMPACT_ATOMS: atom_id res chain seq x y z
N MET A 1 -9.71 -55.46 -11.83
CA MET A 1 -10.21 -54.71 -12.99
C MET A 1 -10.35 -53.27 -12.49
N SER A 2 -9.43 -52.32 -12.72
CA SER A 2 -8.89 -51.84 -14.03
C SER A 2 -10.08 -51.49 -14.93
N ASP A 3 -10.37 -50.26 -15.36
CA ASP A 3 -9.60 -49.00 -15.54
C ASP A 3 -10.59 -47.79 -15.49
N LYS A 4 -10.28 -46.47 -15.53
CA LYS A 4 -9.05 -45.62 -15.63
C LYS A 4 -9.39 -44.16 -15.19
N GLN A 5 -8.37 -43.29 -15.01
CA GLN A 5 -8.25 -41.83 -15.32
C GLN A 5 -9.42 -40.83 -15.12
N GLU A 6 -9.23 -39.50 -14.92
CA GLU A 6 -8.19 -38.64 -14.31
C GLU A 6 -8.71 -37.17 -14.36
N LEU A 7 -8.22 -36.27 -13.50
CA LEU A 7 -8.40 -34.79 -13.56
C LEU A 7 -9.84 -34.28 -13.29
N ALA A 8 -10.08 -33.10 -12.67
CA ALA A 8 -9.18 -31.99 -12.33
C ALA A 8 -9.27 -31.58 -10.84
N LYS A 9 -8.20 -30.94 -10.35
CA LYS A 9 -8.01 -30.58 -8.94
C LYS A 9 -8.89 -29.41 -8.51
N CYS A 10 -9.66 -29.62 -7.44
CA CYS A 10 -10.06 -28.53 -6.54
C CYS A 10 -9.00 -28.47 -5.43
N ASP A 11 -7.87 -27.81 -5.69
CA ASP A 11 -6.81 -27.67 -4.68
C ASP A 11 -7.35 -26.90 -3.47
N ALA A 12 -7.14 -27.46 -2.28
CA ALA A 12 -7.76 -26.98 -1.05
C ALA A 12 -7.32 -25.54 -0.74
N ARG A 13 -8.30 -24.63 -0.70
CA ARG A 13 -8.08 -23.22 -0.33
C ARG A 13 -7.54 -23.16 1.10
N ASN A 14 -6.25 -22.85 1.22
CA ASN A 14 -5.57 -22.69 2.49
C ASN A 14 -6.08 -21.43 3.20
N GLU A 15 -6.93 -21.60 4.21
CA GLU A 15 -7.47 -20.52 5.03
C GLU A 15 -6.42 -20.00 6.03
N THR A 16 -5.29 -19.47 5.52
CA THR A 16 -4.33 -18.76 6.36
C THR A 16 -4.96 -17.45 6.82
N LYS A 17 -5.56 -17.48 8.02
CA LYS A 17 -6.11 -16.32 8.71
C LYS A 17 -4.97 -15.39 9.14
N VAL A 18 -4.48 -14.57 8.22
CA VAL A 18 -3.41 -13.58 8.47
C VAL A 18 -3.91 -12.61 9.53
N ALA A 19 -3.44 -12.76 10.77
CA ALA A 19 -3.58 -11.73 11.78
C ALA A 19 -2.82 -10.50 11.27
N ALA A 20 -3.48 -9.33 11.26
CA ALA A 20 -2.88 -8.09 10.77
C ALA A 20 -1.81 -7.57 11.76
N SER A 21 -0.61 -8.15 11.68
CA SER A 21 0.58 -7.68 12.38
C SER A 21 1.14 -6.45 11.67
N ILE A 22 1.26 -5.34 12.40
CA ILE A 22 1.95 -4.13 11.93
C ILE A 22 3.44 -4.42 11.85
N ASN A 23 4.08 -4.16 10.69
CA ASN A 23 5.54 -4.19 10.56
C ASN A 23 6.09 -2.75 10.42
N ASN A 24 7.08 -2.40 11.24
CA ASN A 24 7.69 -1.07 11.27
C ASN A 24 8.98 -0.97 10.45
N GLU A 25 9.51 -2.08 9.91
CA GLU A 25 10.80 -2.13 9.21
C GLU A 25 10.88 -1.16 8.03
N LEU A 26 9.84 -1.09 7.21
CA LEU A 26 9.74 -0.15 6.09
C LEU A 26 9.77 1.31 6.57
N ALA A 27 9.06 1.63 7.65
CA ALA A 27 9.01 2.97 8.21
C ALA A 27 10.39 3.40 8.75
N GLN A 28 11.11 2.49 9.42
CA GLN A 28 12.47 2.73 9.89
C GLN A 28 13.44 2.94 8.72
N ARG A 29 13.38 2.11 7.67
CA ARG A 29 14.18 2.27 6.44
C ARG A 29 13.98 3.65 5.79
N ILE A 30 12.76 4.18 5.82
CA ILE A 30 12.43 5.51 5.29
C ILE A 30 13.01 6.62 6.17
N GLU A 31 12.87 6.52 7.49
CA GLU A 31 13.42 7.51 8.44
C GLU A 31 14.96 7.54 8.38
N GLU A 32 15.63 6.38 8.29
CA GLU A 32 17.09 6.28 8.17
C GLU A 32 17.63 6.79 6.82
N ALA A 33 16.92 6.53 5.71
CA ALA A 33 17.40 6.90 4.37
C ALA A 33 17.05 8.35 3.97
N LEU A 34 15.92 8.87 4.43
CA LEU A 34 15.37 10.17 3.99
C LEU A 34 15.24 11.21 5.11
N GLY A 35 15.31 10.80 6.39
CA GLY A 35 15.02 11.68 7.54
C GLY A 35 13.52 11.95 7.75
N GLU A 36 12.64 11.22 7.07
CA GLU A 36 11.20 11.47 7.03
C GLU A 36 10.41 10.49 7.91
N ASN A 37 9.56 11.01 8.80
CA ASN A 37 8.79 10.20 9.74
C ASN A 37 7.35 9.96 9.26
N VAL A 38 7.07 8.75 8.76
CA VAL A 38 5.75 8.38 8.20
C VAL A 38 4.60 8.40 9.21
N TYR A 39 4.90 8.34 10.52
CA TYR A 39 3.88 8.36 11.58
C TYR A 39 3.33 9.76 11.89
N LEU A 40 3.94 10.82 11.32
CA LEU A 40 3.36 12.17 11.35
C LEU A 40 2.02 12.26 10.59
N CYS A 41 1.75 11.33 9.66
CA CYS A 41 0.48 11.29 8.94
C CYS A 41 -0.67 10.72 9.80
N TYR A 42 -1.48 11.60 10.37
CA TYR A 42 -2.67 11.25 11.17
C TYR A 42 -3.96 11.05 10.34
N GLN A 43 -3.83 10.73 9.04
CA GLN A 43 -4.96 10.36 8.15
C GLN A 43 -6.06 11.42 7.99
N CYS A 44 -5.68 12.71 7.89
CA CYS A 44 -6.62 13.83 7.72
C CYS A 44 -7.23 14.00 6.31
N VAL A 45 -6.79 13.21 5.32
CA VAL A 45 -7.27 13.18 3.92
C VAL A 45 -7.07 14.50 3.12
N LYS A 46 -6.60 15.61 3.73
CA LYS A 46 -6.36 16.90 3.05
C LYS A 46 -5.50 16.79 1.78
N CYS A 47 -4.47 15.94 1.80
CA CYS A 47 -3.61 15.70 0.65
C CYS A 47 -4.35 15.10 -0.55
N THR A 48 -5.28 14.18 -0.28
CA THR A 48 -6.17 13.53 -1.25
C THR A 48 -7.20 14.53 -1.78
N SER A 49 -7.93 15.22 -0.89
CA SER A 49 -8.96 16.19 -1.29
C SER A 49 -8.42 17.40 -2.05
N GLY A 50 -7.14 17.72 -1.89
CA GLY A 50 -6.45 18.80 -2.61
C GLY A 50 -5.71 18.36 -3.88
N CYS A 51 -5.73 17.08 -4.26
CA CYS A 51 -4.94 16.59 -5.38
C CYS A 51 -5.63 16.88 -6.73
N PRO A 52 -5.01 17.65 -7.65
CA PRO A 52 -5.63 17.96 -8.95
C PRO A 52 -5.63 16.79 -9.93
N VAL A 53 -4.93 15.69 -9.62
CA VAL A 53 -4.83 14.47 -10.43
C VAL A 53 -5.28 13.22 -9.66
N GLY A 54 -5.92 13.39 -8.49
CA GLY A 54 -6.28 12.28 -7.60
C GLY A 54 -7.25 11.27 -8.22
N GLU A 55 -8.03 11.65 -9.22
CA GLU A 55 -8.93 10.75 -9.96
C GLU A 55 -8.18 9.68 -10.80
N PHE A 56 -6.89 9.90 -11.08
CA PHE A 56 -6.06 8.96 -11.85
C PHE A 56 -5.22 8.02 -10.97
N PHE A 57 -5.23 8.22 -9.65
CA PHE A 57 -4.43 7.44 -8.71
C PHE A 57 -5.08 6.09 -8.39
N ASP A 58 -4.25 5.03 -8.40
CA ASP A 58 -4.58 3.69 -7.92
C ASP A 58 -4.74 3.65 -6.39
N TRP A 59 -3.96 4.44 -5.65
CA TRP A 59 -4.03 4.59 -4.20
C TRP A 59 -3.86 6.05 -3.81
N GLN A 60 -4.82 6.61 -3.08
CA GLN A 60 -4.76 8.01 -2.68
C GLN A 60 -3.57 8.28 -1.73
N PRO A 61 -2.99 9.50 -1.70
CA PRO A 61 -1.75 9.76 -0.96
C PRO A 61 -1.85 9.43 0.54
N ASN A 62 -3.02 9.63 1.16
CA ASN A 62 -3.23 9.22 2.56
C ASN A 62 -3.23 7.69 2.73
N GLN A 63 -3.71 6.94 1.74
CA GLN A 63 -3.71 5.46 1.74
C GLN A 63 -2.29 4.92 1.57
N ILE A 64 -1.47 5.52 0.70
CA ILE A 64 -0.03 5.20 0.61
C ILE A 64 0.67 5.46 1.95
N MET A 65 0.46 6.63 2.57
CA MET A 65 1.01 6.89 3.91
C MET A 65 0.51 5.87 4.96
N ARG A 66 -0.71 5.34 4.81
CA ARG A 66 -1.21 4.29 5.71
C ARG A 66 -0.55 2.95 5.46
N ALA A 67 -0.33 2.58 4.20
CA ALA A 67 0.39 1.35 3.83
C ALA A 67 1.83 1.37 4.38
N LEU A 68 2.51 2.53 4.28
CA LEU A 68 3.83 2.75 4.87
C LEU A 68 3.86 2.53 6.39
N GLN A 69 2.88 3.09 7.12
CA GLN A 69 2.74 2.90 8.58
C GLN A 69 2.40 1.47 9.02
N LEU A 70 1.86 0.65 8.12
CA LEU A 70 1.45 -0.73 8.41
C LEU A 70 2.50 -1.77 7.96
N GLY A 71 3.55 -1.33 7.24
CA GLY A 71 4.53 -2.22 6.62
C GLY A 71 3.98 -2.98 5.41
N GLN A 72 2.96 -2.42 4.75
CA GLN A 72 2.33 -3.01 3.56
C GLN A 72 3.14 -2.66 2.30
N GLU A 73 4.35 -3.23 2.18
CA GLU A 73 5.29 -2.96 1.08
C GLU A 73 4.66 -3.19 -0.31
N ASP A 74 3.84 -4.24 -0.48
CA ASP A 74 3.17 -4.50 -1.76
C ASP A 74 2.26 -3.35 -2.21
N ILE A 75 1.55 -2.69 -1.28
CA ILE A 75 0.69 -1.54 -1.61
C ILE A 75 1.54 -0.29 -1.84
N ALA A 76 2.52 -0.03 -0.96
CA ALA A 76 3.27 1.22 -0.98
C ALA A 76 4.32 1.30 -2.11
N LEU A 77 4.93 0.17 -2.48
CA LEU A 77 6.06 0.11 -3.43
C LEU A 77 5.65 -0.30 -4.84
N GLN A 78 4.52 -0.98 -5.02
CA GLN A 78 4.01 -1.36 -6.35
C GLN A 78 3.00 -0.35 -6.92
N SER A 79 2.64 0.69 -6.16
CA SER A 79 1.66 1.69 -6.60
C SER A 79 2.18 2.57 -7.75
N GLU A 80 1.28 2.93 -8.66
CA GLU A 80 1.55 3.88 -9.75
C GLU A 80 1.48 5.35 -9.30
N THR A 81 0.77 5.64 -8.21
CA THR A 81 0.53 7.00 -7.68
C THR A 81 1.78 7.88 -7.53
N PRO A 82 2.93 7.40 -6.99
CA PRO A 82 4.14 8.22 -6.93
C PRO A 82 4.62 8.72 -8.30
N TRP A 83 4.42 7.93 -9.36
CA TRP A 83 4.82 8.24 -10.73
C TRP A 83 3.82 9.16 -11.45
N LEU A 84 2.56 9.14 -11.03
CA LEU A 84 1.51 10.04 -11.51
C LEU A 84 1.52 11.41 -10.79
N CYS A 85 2.37 11.59 -9.77
CA CYS A 85 2.45 12.82 -9.00
C CYS A 85 2.92 14.02 -9.84
N ALA A 86 2.05 15.01 -10.02
CA ALA A 86 2.35 16.25 -10.73
C ALA A 86 3.27 17.24 -9.97
N SER A 87 3.84 16.86 -8.82
CA SER A 87 4.71 17.69 -7.96
C SER A 87 4.17 19.11 -7.66
N CYS A 88 2.84 19.24 -7.56
CA CYS A 88 2.15 20.53 -7.42
C CYS A 88 2.17 21.12 -5.99
N GLN A 89 2.80 20.46 -5.02
CA GLN A 89 2.96 20.86 -3.61
C GLN A 89 1.68 21.21 -2.82
N THR A 90 0.49 20.97 -3.38
CA THR A 90 -0.78 21.29 -2.71
C THR A 90 -1.01 20.41 -1.48
N CYS A 91 -0.58 19.16 -1.52
CA CYS A 91 -0.64 18.24 -0.37
C CYS A 91 0.31 18.64 0.77
N SER A 92 1.47 19.23 0.47
CA SER A 92 2.50 19.59 1.47
C SER A 92 2.21 20.90 2.21
N THR A 93 1.18 21.66 1.81
CA THR A 93 0.89 23.03 2.30
C THR A 93 -0.45 23.12 3.04
N ARG A 94 -0.98 22.00 3.55
CA ARG A 94 -2.36 21.86 4.02
C ARG A 94 -2.54 21.20 5.38
#